data_AF-A0A1H7TKU6-F1
#
_entry.id   AF-A0A1H7TKU6-F1
#
_cell.length_a   1.000
_cell.length_b   1.000
_cell.length_c   1.000
_cell.angle_alpha   90.00
_cell.angle_beta   90.00
_cell.angle_gamma   90.00
#
_symmetry.space_group_name_H-M   'P 1'
#
loop_
_entity.id
_entity.type
_entity.pdbx_description
1 polymer ?
#
loop_
_entity_poly.entity_id
_entity_poly.type
_entity_poly.pdbx_seq_one_letter_code
_entity_poly.pdbx_strand_id
1 'polypeptide(L)'
;MDTLGPRIKELRLEAKLNKAALARRVGVSDVTISYWESGAIRQIGHERLVALAQALNCPLSRLLEETGTRATPLFLHSHPPLPWQDGRQKGIDLPIELVPGQRWDGDCHLVTPAPGEQFDFLAEGDLVAIAPSEIFRQPGLYLIDDDGILAIRRVNQGPTGELVFYRKNSDEAMPWSPACRLVGKLVAHWRLQPL
;
A
#
# COMPACT_ATOMS: atom_id res chain seq x y z
N MET A 1 10.29 -6.15 -15.99
CA MET A 1 10.07 -5.96 -17.45
C MET A 1 9.99 -7.27 -18.28
N ASP A 2 9.97 -8.47 -17.69
CA ASP A 2 9.91 -9.72 -18.46
C ASP A 2 8.48 -10.15 -18.90
N THR A 3 7.47 -9.30 -18.69
CA THR A 3 6.04 -9.63 -18.90
C THR A 3 5.41 -8.98 -20.15
N LEU A 4 6.09 -8.02 -20.79
CA LEU A 4 5.52 -7.22 -21.89
C LEU A 4 5.24 -8.05 -23.16
N GLY A 5 6.16 -8.94 -23.55
CA GLY A 5 6.00 -9.79 -24.73
C GLY A 5 4.78 -10.72 -24.66
N PRO A 6 4.65 -11.53 -23.58
CA PRO A 6 3.46 -12.32 -23.32
C PRO A 6 2.17 -11.47 -23.31
N ARG A 7 2.21 -10.25 -22.75
CA ARG A 7 1.05 -9.33 -22.71
C ARG A 7 0.63 -8.86 -24.10
N ILE A 8 1.57 -8.47 -24.96
CA ILE A 8 1.28 -8.09 -26.36
C ILE A 8 0.56 -9.25 -27.06
N LYS A 9 1.03 -10.48 -26.86
CA LYS A 9 0.42 -11.68 -27.44
C LYS A 9 -1.00 -11.91 -26.92
N GLU A 10 -1.21 -11.81 -25.62
CA GLU A 10 -2.54 -11.94 -24.99
C GLU A 10 -3.53 -10.93 -25.57
N LEU A 11 -3.20 -9.63 -25.51
CA LEU A 11 -4.05 -8.56 -26.02
C LEU A 11 -4.33 -8.68 -27.52
N ARG A 12 -3.34 -9.14 -28.30
CA ARG A 12 -3.53 -9.40 -29.74
C ARG A 12 -4.58 -10.48 -29.97
N LEU A 13 -4.53 -11.56 -29.18
CA LEU A 13 -5.48 -12.67 -29.28
C LEU A 13 -6.88 -12.24 -28.81
N GLU A 14 -7.00 -11.45 -27.73
CA GLU A 14 -8.27 -10.84 -27.31
C GLU A 14 -8.89 -9.96 -28.41
N ALA A 15 -8.06 -9.16 -29.09
CA ALA A 15 -8.45 -8.33 -30.22
C ALA A 15 -8.71 -9.12 -31.51
N LYS A 16 -8.56 -10.46 -31.48
CA LYS A 16 -8.74 -11.38 -32.63
C LYS A 16 -7.85 -11.02 -33.83
N LEU A 17 -6.64 -10.50 -33.57
CA LEU A 17 -5.67 -10.14 -34.61
C LEU A 17 -4.62 -11.24 -34.79
N ASN A 18 -4.20 -11.48 -36.04
CA ASN A 18 -2.95 -12.19 -36.29
C ASN A 18 -1.77 -11.21 -36.26
N LYS A 19 -0.53 -11.72 -36.20
CA LYS A 19 0.68 -10.89 -36.10
C LYS A 19 0.79 -9.87 -37.24
N ALA A 20 0.47 -10.27 -38.46
CA ALA A 20 0.48 -9.39 -39.64
C ALA A 20 -0.58 -8.28 -39.56
N ALA A 21 -1.77 -8.57 -39.04
CA ALA A 21 -2.82 -7.59 -38.85
C ALA A 21 -2.45 -6.54 -37.79
N LEU A 22 -1.85 -6.98 -36.68
CA LEU A 22 -1.32 -6.06 -35.68
C LEU A 22 -0.18 -5.21 -36.24
N ALA A 23 0.76 -5.83 -36.95
CA ALA A 23 1.90 -5.16 -37.57
C ALA A 23 1.49 -4.02 -38.51
N ARG A 24 0.50 -4.27 -39.38
CA ARG A 24 -0.07 -3.25 -40.28
C ARG A 24 -0.66 -2.06 -39.51
N ARG A 25 -1.36 -2.31 -38.41
CA ARG A 25 -1.95 -1.25 -37.57
C ARG A 25 -0.90 -0.42 -36.84
N VAL A 26 0.19 -1.05 -36.41
CA VAL A 26 1.29 -0.40 -35.69
C VAL A 26 2.31 0.27 -36.64
N GLY A 27 2.30 -0.09 -37.92
CA GLY A 27 3.27 0.39 -38.91
C GLY A 27 4.64 -0.25 -38.75
N VAL A 28 4.69 -1.57 -38.55
CA VAL A 28 5.92 -2.39 -38.46
C VAL A 28 5.76 -3.69 -39.25
N SER A 29 6.80 -4.54 -39.30
CA SER A 29 6.70 -5.89 -39.85
C SER A 29 6.11 -6.88 -38.84
N ASP A 30 5.52 -7.96 -39.35
CA ASP A 30 5.03 -9.09 -38.55
C ASP A 30 6.15 -9.80 -37.79
N VAL A 31 7.35 -9.81 -38.34
CA VAL A 31 8.58 -10.26 -37.68
C VAL A 31 8.88 -9.41 -36.44
N THR A 32 8.75 -8.08 -36.52
CA THR A 32 8.92 -7.18 -35.37
C THR A 32 7.93 -7.51 -34.24
N ILE A 33 6.65 -7.73 -34.58
CA ILE A 33 5.65 -8.18 -33.59
C ILE A 33 6.06 -9.52 -32.97
N SER A 34 6.57 -10.46 -33.77
CA SER A 34 7.02 -11.75 -33.27
C SER A 34 8.19 -11.64 -32.28
N TYR A 35 9.16 -10.75 -32.54
CA TYR A 35 10.28 -10.51 -31.64
C TYR A 35 9.88 -9.80 -30.35
N TRP A 36 8.89 -8.92 -30.41
CA TRP A 36 8.32 -8.31 -29.21
C TRP A 36 7.58 -9.36 -28.37
N GLU A 37 6.72 -10.17 -28.99
CA GLU A 37 5.96 -11.21 -28.28
C GLU A 37 6.83 -12.30 -27.64
N SER A 38 7.95 -12.66 -28.29
CA SER A 38 8.90 -13.64 -27.74
C SER A 38 9.85 -13.06 -26.70
N GLY A 39 9.87 -11.73 -26.52
CA GLY A 39 10.84 -11.05 -25.65
C GLY A 39 12.27 -11.04 -26.20
N ALA A 40 12.47 -11.35 -27.49
CA ALA A 40 13.77 -11.22 -28.16
C ALA A 40 14.21 -9.76 -28.26
N ILE A 41 13.25 -8.83 -28.43
CA ILE A 41 13.47 -7.39 -28.31
C ILE A 41 12.68 -6.90 -27.09
N ARG A 42 13.41 -6.46 -26.05
CA ARG A 42 12.82 -6.04 -24.76
C ARG A 42 12.63 -4.53 -24.66
N GLN A 43 13.42 -3.76 -25.39
CA GLN A 43 13.32 -2.30 -25.42
C GLN A 43 12.45 -1.87 -26.61
N ILE A 44 11.21 -1.51 -26.31
CA ILE A 44 10.25 -0.95 -27.27
C ILE A 44 10.15 0.55 -26.98
N GLY A 45 10.44 1.39 -27.97
CA GLY A 45 10.37 2.84 -27.82
C GLY A 45 8.93 3.33 -27.51
N HIS A 46 8.82 4.46 -26.81
CA HIS A 46 7.53 5.00 -26.36
C HIS A 46 6.53 5.18 -27.52
N GLU A 47 6.96 5.70 -28.67
CA GLU A 47 6.09 5.85 -29.86
C GLU A 47 5.46 4.52 -30.29
N ARG A 48 6.22 3.42 -30.20
CA ARG A 48 5.74 2.08 -30.57
C ARG A 48 4.83 1.48 -29.51
N LEU A 49 5.05 1.79 -28.23
CA LEU A 49 4.14 1.41 -27.15
C LEU A 49 2.78 2.11 -27.31
N VAL A 50 2.77 3.40 -27.66
CA VAL A 50 1.55 4.15 -27.95
C VAL A 50 0.82 3.57 -29.17
N ALA A 51 1.54 3.30 -30.26
CA ALA A 51 0.97 2.70 -31.46
C ALA A 51 0.39 1.30 -31.21
N LEU A 52 1.05 0.48 -30.36
CA LEU A 52 0.54 -0.82 -29.92
C LEU A 52 -0.78 -0.67 -29.16
N ALA A 53 -0.83 0.22 -28.17
CA ALA A 53 -2.03 0.47 -27.37
C ALA A 53 -3.22 0.91 -28.26
N GLN A 54 -2.97 1.81 -29.22
CA GLN A 54 -3.96 2.24 -30.20
C GLN A 54 -4.42 1.09 -31.11
N ALA A 55 -3.49 0.30 -31.66
CA ALA A 55 -3.79 -0.80 -32.57
C ALA A 55 -4.59 -1.94 -31.90
N LEU A 56 -4.35 -2.16 -30.60
CA LEU A 56 -5.02 -3.12 -29.73
C LEU A 56 -6.29 -2.57 -29.09
N ASN A 57 -6.57 -1.27 -29.26
CA ASN A 57 -7.71 -0.58 -28.67
C ASN A 57 -7.79 -0.73 -27.13
N CYS A 58 -6.66 -0.53 -26.46
CA CYS A 58 -6.57 -0.56 -25.01
C CYS A 58 -5.79 0.65 -24.47
N PRO A 59 -6.01 1.07 -23.22
CA PRO A 59 -5.15 2.08 -22.60
C PRO A 59 -3.72 1.56 -22.49
N LEU A 60 -2.74 2.47 -22.57
CA LEU A 60 -1.31 2.13 -22.45
C LEU A 60 -1.00 1.44 -21.12
N SER A 61 -1.70 1.79 -20.04
CA SER A 61 -1.56 1.12 -18.74
C SER A 61 -1.76 -0.39 -18.84
N ARG A 62 -2.77 -0.85 -19.59
CA ARG A 62 -3.06 -2.28 -19.76
C ARG A 62 -1.96 -3.04 -20.52
N LEU A 63 -1.21 -2.35 -21.38
CA LEU A 63 -0.05 -2.92 -22.07
C LEU A 63 1.16 -3.05 -21.13
N LEU A 64 1.32 -2.09 -20.21
CA LEU A 64 2.45 -2.01 -19.27
C LEU A 64 2.16 -2.67 -17.92
N GLU A 65 0.92 -3.02 -17.65
CA GLU A 65 0.47 -3.69 -16.42
C GLU A 65 1.25 -4.99 -16.24
N GLU A 66 2.12 -4.99 -15.23
CA GLU A 66 2.75 -6.19 -14.73
C GLU A 66 1.64 -7.14 -14.26
N THR A 67 1.49 -8.28 -14.94
CA THR A 67 0.42 -9.24 -14.68
C THR A 67 0.49 -9.69 -13.22
N GLY A 68 -0.46 -9.26 -12.41
CA GLY A 68 -0.75 -9.90 -11.13
C GLY A 68 -0.20 -9.24 -9.87
N THR A 69 -0.04 -7.92 -9.78
CA THR A 69 -0.04 -7.29 -8.45
C THR A 69 -1.47 -7.26 -7.93
N ARG A 70 -1.98 -8.41 -7.48
CA ARG A 70 -3.15 -8.40 -6.61
C ARG A 70 -2.78 -7.50 -5.44
N ALA A 71 -3.57 -6.46 -5.18
CA ALA A 71 -3.32 -5.59 -4.04
C ALA A 71 -3.26 -6.49 -2.80
N THR A 72 -2.06 -6.64 -2.23
CA THR A 72 -1.86 -7.36 -0.99
C THR A 72 -2.09 -6.38 0.15
N PRO A 73 -2.85 -6.76 1.18
CA PRO A 73 -2.94 -5.93 2.37
C PRO A 73 -1.55 -5.67 2.94
N LEU A 74 -1.34 -4.47 3.44
CA LEU A 74 -0.15 -4.16 4.21
C LEU A 74 -0.39 -4.61 5.64
N PHE A 75 0.27 -5.69 6.04
CA PHE A 75 0.06 -6.30 7.36
C PHE A 75 0.86 -5.59 8.44
N LEU A 76 0.22 -5.39 9.59
CA LEU A 76 0.86 -4.94 10.82
C LEU A 76 1.17 -6.17 11.69
N HIS A 77 2.45 -6.31 12.05
CA HIS A 77 2.98 -7.38 12.90
C HIS A 77 3.35 -6.86 14.28
N SER A 78 3.28 -7.71 15.30
CA SER A 78 3.65 -7.36 16.69
C SER A 78 5.15 -7.17 16.89
N HIS A 79 5.95 -7.41 15.84
CA HIS A 79 7.40 -7.24 15.85
C HIS A 79 7.82 -6.48 14.58
N PRO A 80 8.93 -5.71 14.63
CA PRO A 80 9.53 -5.10 13.45
C PRO A 80 9.86 -6.12 12.35
N PRO A 81 9.97 -5.70 11.08
CA PRO A 81 10.00 -4.30 10.61
C PRO A 81 8.62 -3.66 10.51
N LEU A 82 8.57 -2.33 10.64
CA LEU A 82 7.36 -1.58 10.36
C LEU A 82 7.06 -1.58 8.86
N PRO A 83 5.78 -1.56 8.45
CA PRO A 83 5.44 -1.75 7.03
C PRO A 83 5.96 -0.64 6.09
N TRP A 84 6.21 0.56 6.64
CA TRP A 84 6.76 1.71 5.92
C TRP A 84 8.30 1.78 5.90
N GLN A 85 9.00 0.85 6.55
CA GLN A 85 10.48 0.78 6.50
C GLN A 85 11.01 0.11 5.23
N ASP A 86 10.18 -0.66 4.51
CA ASP A 86 10.57 -1.35 3.27
C ASP A 86 10.82 -0.38 2.09
N GLY A 87 10.42 0.91 2.21
CA GLY A 87 10.63 1.96 1.19
C GLY A 87 9.88 1.74 -0.15
N ARG A 88 9.35 0.53 -0.37
CA ARG A 88 8.49 0.15 -1.50
C ARG A 88 7.05 0.63 -1.33
N GLN A 89 6.62 0.78 -0.07
CA GLN A 89 5.29 1.27 0.26
C GLN A 89 5.30 2.78 0.30
N LYS A 90 4.51 3.40 -0.58
CA LYS A 90 4.28 4.84 -0.52
C LYS A 90 3.14 5.10 0.46
N GLY A 91 3.32 6.14 1.28
CA GLY A 91 2.23 6.67 2.06
C GLY A 91 1.13 7.25 1.16
N ILE A 92 -0.05 7.37 1.74
CA ILE A 92 -1.18 8.06 1.14
C ILE A 92 -1.49 9.31 1.96
N ASP A 93 -1.98 10.32 1.27
CA ASP A 93 -2.64 11.46 1.91
C ASP A 93 -4.12 11.12 2.10
N LEU A 94 -4.64 11.32 3.31
CA LEU A 94 -6.04 11.05 3.62
C LEU A 94 -6.84 12.35 3.59
N PRO A 95 -7.88 12.44 2.73
CA PRO A 95 -8.79 13.57 2.74
C PRO A 95 -9.37 13.81 4.13
N ILE A 96 -9.48 15.09 4.52
CA ILE A 96 -9.97 15.50 5.85
C ILE A 96 -11.38 14.98 6.14
N GLU A 97 -12.18 14.74 5.10
CA GLU A 97 -13.53 14.17 5.19
C GLU A 97 -13.54 12.75 5.75
N LEU A 98 -12.44 11.99 5.55
CA LEU A 98 -12.29 10.63 6.09
C LEU A 98 -11.73 10.62 7.53
N VAL A 99 -11.17 11.74 7.99
CA VAL A 99 -10.54 11.87 9.31
C VAL A 99 -10.96 13.16 10.03
N PRO A 100 -12.27 13.40 10.23
CA PRO A 100 -12.75 14.63 10.84
C PRO A 100 -12.18 14.78 12.27
N GLY A 101 -11.56 15.92 12.54
CA GLY A 101 -11.01 16.25 13.86
C GLY A 101 -9.57 15.75 14.11
N GLN A 102 -8.95 15.04 13.16
CA GLN A 102 -7.50 14.83 13.18
C GLN A 102 -6.77 16.05 12.62
N ARG A 103 -5.72 16.49 13.32
CA ARG A 103 -4.75 17.45 12.79
C ARG A 103 -3.55 16.67 12.27
N TRP A 104 -3.61 16.24 11.02
CA TRP A 104 -2.51 15.54 10.36
C TRP A 104 -2.44 15.92 8.88
N ASP A 105 -1.31 16.50 8.47
CA ASP A 105 -1.04 16.99 7.09
C ASP A 105 0.10 16.18 6.42
N GLY A 106 0.22 14.90 6.72
CA GLY A 106 1.33 14.07 6.24
C GLY A 106 0.91 12.69 5.76
N ASP A 107 1.87 12.00 5.16
CA ASP A 107 1.68 10.64 4.66
C ASP A 107 1.27 9.67 5.78
N CYS A 108 0.33 8.78 5.47
CA CYS A 108 -0.05 7.67 6.33
C CYS A 108 -0.12 6.36 5.55
N HIS A 109 -0.17 5.24 6.26
CA HIS A 109 -0.18 3.90 5.67
C HIS A 109 -1.46 3.19 6.10
N LEU A 110 -2.19 2.63 5.13
CA LEU A 110 -3.34 1.78 5.40
C LEU A 110 -2.84 0.36 5.69
N VAL A 111 -3.04 -0.08 6.92
CA VAL A 111 -2.61 -1.39 7.41
C VAL A 111 -3.79 -2.16 8.01
N THR A 112 -3.66 -3.48 8.07
CA THR A 112 -4.54 -4.37 8.82
C THR A 112 -3.68 -5.25 9.72
N PRO A 113 -4.14 -5.66 10.91
CA PRO A 113 -3.47 -6.71 11.67
C PRO A 113 -3.20 -7.94 10.81
N ALA A 114 -2.01 -8.53 10.93
CA ALA A 114 -1.72 -9.80 10.26
C ALA A 114 -2.58 -10.93 10.84
N PRO A 115 -2.90 -11.98 10.06
CA PRO A 115 -3.67 -13.11 10.56
C PRO A 115 -3.04 -13.72 11.82
N GLY A 116 -3.83 -13.86 12.89
CA GLY A 116 -3.38 -14.39 14.18
C GLY A 116 -2.65 -13.39 15.09
N GLU A 117 -2.31 -12.19 14.62
CA GLU A 117 -1.74 -11.12 15.46
C GLU A 117 -2.82 -10.44 16.29
N GLN A 118 -2.48 -10.06 17.52
CA GLN A 118 -3.39 -9.38 18.43
C GLN A 118 -2.84 -8.02 18.83
N PHE A 119 -3.63 -6.99 18.58
CA PHE A 119 -3.36 -5.63 19.04
C PHE A 119 -4.53 -5.15 19.89
N ASP A 120 -4.23 -4.49 21.00
CA ASP A 120 -5.26 -3.74 21.71
C ASP A 120 -5.97 -2.77 20.76
N PHE A 121 -7.27 -2.57 20.96
CA PHE A 121 -8.14 -1.70 20.15
C PHE A 121 -8.45 -2.16 18.71
N LEU A 122 -7.67 -3.07 18.12
CA LEU A 122 -7.86 -3.59 16.77
C LEU A 122 -8.37 -5.04 16.79
N ALA A 123 -9.20 -5.39 15.81
CA ALA A 123 -9.64 -6.75 15.54
C ALA A 123 -9.12 -7.22 14.17
N GLU A 124 -9.12 -8.53 13.95
CA GLU A 124 -8.82 -9.10 12.63
C GLU A 124 -9.79 -8.53 11.58
N GLY A 125 -9.25 -8.08 10.45
CA GLY A 125 -10.03 -7.45 9.37
C GLY A 125 -10.30 -5.95 9.55
N ASP A 126 -9.91 -5.36 10.68
CA ASP A 126 -9.92 -3.90 10.83
C ASP A 126 -8.91 -3.24 9.87
N LEU A 127 -9.32 -2.16 9.21
CA LEU A 127 -8.43 -1.32 8.41
C LEU A 127 -8.08 -0.07 9.21
N VAL A 128 -6.80 0.28 9.25
CA VAL A 128 -6.28 1.38 10.07
C VAL A 128 -5.34 2.23 9.26
N ALA A 129 -5.49 3.54 9.34
CA ALA A 129 -4.50 4.47 8.82
C ALA A 129 -3.53 4.88 9.93
N ILE A 130 -2.25 4.59 9.72
CA ILE A 130 -1.17 4.96 10.65
C ILE A 130 -0.25 5.97 10.01
N ALA A 131 -0.16 7.12 10.66
CA ALA A 131 0.79 8.18 10.37
C ALA A 131 2.11 7.91 11.10
N PRO A 132 3.23 7.63 10.40
CA PRO A 132 4.53 7.45 11.05
C PRO A 132 4.90 8.71 11.84
N SER A 133 5.16 8.54 13.14
CA SER A 133 5.45 9.66 14.03
C SER A 133 6.08 9.17 15.32
N GLU A 134 7.26 9.73 15.64
CA GLU A 134 7.94 9.51 16.92
C GLU A 134 7.58 10.58 17.96
N ILE A 135 6.74 11.55 17.58
CA ILE A 135 6.38 12.71 18.39
C ILE A 135 4.90 12.63 18.78
N PHE A 136 4.61 12.90 20.05
CA PHE A 136 3.25 13.10 20.53
C PHE A 136 2.74 14.48 20.10
N ARG A 137 1.62 14.53 19.37
CA ARG A 137 0.98 15.79 18.96
C ARG A 137 -0.35 16.05 19.67
N GLN A 138 -1.11 14.99 19.92
CA GLN A 138 -2.40 15.07 20.59
C GLN A 138 -2.79 13.71 21.19
N PRO A 139 -3.71 13.68 22.16
CA PRO A 139 -4.27 12.44 22.71
C PRO A 139 -4.91 11.56 21.63
N GLY A 140 -4.78 10.24 21.77
CA GLY A 140 -5.36 9.31 20.80
C GLY A 140 -4.73 7.91 20.86
N LEU A 141 -4.98 7.11 19.82
CA LEU A 141 -4.33 5.81 19.67
C LEU A 141 -2.99 5.98 18.95
N TYR A 142 -1.97 5.32 19.46
CA TYR A 142 -0.65 5.26 18.86
C TYR A 142 -0.19 3.82 18.77
N LEU A 143 0.53 3.51 17.69
CA LEU A 143 1.44 2.38 17.63
C LEU A 143 2.71 2.76 18.37
N ILE A 144 3.07 1.93 19.34
CA ILE A 144 4.31 2.04 20.12
C ILE A 144 5.19 0.84 19.86
N ASP A 145 6.50 1.04 20.02
CA ASP A 145 7.49 0.00 20.20
C ASP A 145 7.83 -0.06 21.70
N ASP A 146 7.51 -1.16 22.35
CA ASP A 146 7.81 -1.46 23.76
C ASP A 146 8.81 -2.62 23.81
N ASP A 147 10.10 -2.28 23.86
CA ASP A 147 11.21 -3.23 23.88
C ASP A 147 11.21 -4.26 22.73
N GLY A 148 10.94 -3.79 21.51
CA GLY A 148 10.88 -4.60 20.30
C GLY A 148 9.51 -5.21 20.02
N ILE A 149 8.53 -5.00 20.91
CA ILE A 149 7.15 -5.44 20.72
C ILE A 149 6.28 -4.25 20.32
N LEU A 150 5.73 -4.33 19.11
CA LEU A 150 4.79 -3.36 18.60
C LEU A 150 3.41 -3.58 19.23
N ALA A 151 2.86 -2.51 19.81
CA ALA A 151 1.56 -2.54 20.45
C ALA A 151 0.77 -1.27 20.18
N ILE A 152 -0.57 -1.36 20.23
CA ILE A 152 -1.43 -0.18 20.18
C ILE A 152 -1.78 0.24 21.59
N ARG A 153 -1.62 1.52 21.90
CA ARG A 153 -2.00 2.11 23.18
C ARG A 153 -2.78 3.39 22.96
N ARG A 154 -3.70 3.68 23.88
CA ARG A 154 -4.21 5.05 24.01
C ARG A 154 -3.18 5.86 24.78
N VAL A 155 -2.72 6.93 24.16
CA VAL A 155 -1.69 7.81 24.73
C VAL A 155 -2.34 9.14 25.06
N ASN A 156 -2.19 9.56 26.31
CA ASN A 156 -2.53 10.88 26.79
C ASN A 156 -1.28 11.58 27.31
N GLN A 157 -1.38 12.89 27.52
CA GLN A 157 -0.36 13.66 28.22
C GLN A 157 -0.87 14.01 29.62
N GLY A 158 -0.07 13.69 30.63
CA GLY A 158 -0.34 14.04 32.01
C GLY A 158 -0.08 15.54 32.29
N PRO A 159 -0.43 16.01 33.49
CA PRO A 159 -0.35 17.43 33.84
C PRO A 159 1.08 17.97 33.85
N THR A 160 2.11 17.13 33.99
CA THR A 160 3.52 17.54 33.96
C THR A 160 4.19 17.33 32.60
N GLY A 161 3.42 16.97 31.57
CA GLY A 161 3.88 16.77 30.20
C GLY A 161 4.34 15.35 29.86
N GLU A 162 4.35 14.45 30.85
CA GLU A 162 4.66 13.03 30.71
C GLU A 162 3.60 12.30 29.88
N LEU A 163 4.02 11.30 29.11
CA LEU A 163 3.09 10.47 28.36
C LEU A 163 2.56 9.33 29.23
N VAL A 164 1.27 9.05 29.10
CA VAL A 164 0.58 7.99 29.84
C VAL A 164 -0.10 7.05 28.86
N PHE A 165 0.11 5.75 29.04
CA PHE A 165 -0.30 4.72 28.09
C PHE A 165 -1.39 3.83 28.70
N TYR A 166 -2.47 3.59 27.96
CA TYR A 166 -3.61 2.77 28.39
C TYR A 166 -3.89 1.64 27.39
N ARG A 167 -4.24 0.46 27.93
CA ARG A 167 -4.74 -0.68 27.16
C ARG A 167 -6.27 -0.59 26.98
N LYS A 168 -6.85 -1.40 26.09
CA LYS A 168 -8.29 -1.30 25.72
C LYS A 168 -9.26 -1.40 26.89
N ASN A 169 -8.94 -2.25 27.87
CA ASN A 169 -9.80 -2.61 29.00
C ASN A 169 -9.08 -2.42 30.35
N SER A 170 -8.12 -1.50 30.42
CA SER A 170 -7.45 -1.20 31.67
C SER A 170 -7.39 0.31 31.88
N ASP A 171 -7.92 0.75 33.01
CA ASP A 171 -7.70 2.10 33.52
C ASP A 171 -6.32 2.23 34.21
N GLU A 172 -5.59 1.11 34.34
CA GLU A 172 -4.23 1.10 34.82
C GLU A 172 -3.32 1.74 33.77
N ALA A 173 -2.95 2.98 34.07
CA ALA A 173 -1.95 3.73 33.32
C ALA A 173 -0.59 3.04 33.44
N MET A 174 -0.04 2.61 32.30
CA MET A 174 1.38 2.27 32.24
C MET A 174 2.15 3.59 32.18
N PRO A 175 3.03 3.89 33.17
CA PRO A 175 3.87 5.07 33.10
C PRO A 175 4.82 4.96 31.90
N TRP A 176 5.21 6.11 31.36
CA TRP A 176 6.24 6.16 30.33
C TRP A 176 7.51 5.43 30.80
N SER A 177 8.04 4.56 29.95
CA SER A 177 9.34 3.93 30.12
C SER A 177 10.28 4.42 29.01
N PRO A 178 11.61 4.52 29.26
CA PRO A 178 12.58 4.85 28.21
C PRO A 178 12.63 3.84 27.06
N ALA A 179 12.14 2.62 27.29
CA ALA A 179 12.03 1.56 26.28
C ALA A 179 10.81 1.75 25.36
N CYS A 180 9.78 2.46 25.82
CA CYS A 180 8.55 2.68 25.08
C CYS A 180 8.65 3.92 24.19
N ARG A 181 8.57 3.71 22.87
CA ARG A 181 8.68 4.77 21.86
C ARG A 181 7.41 4.84 21.04
N LEU A 182 6.96 6.05 20.72
CA LEU A 182 5.95 6.24 19.69
C LEU A 182 6.58 5.91 18.34
N VAL A 183 5.87 5.15 17.50
CA VAL A 183 6.30 4.88 16.12
C VAL A 183 5.26 5.31 15.09
N GLY A 184 4.00 5.44 15.50
CA GLY A 184 2.96 5.99 14.63
C GLY A 184 1.70 6.38 15.37
N LYS A 185 0.96 7.33 14.81
CA LYS A 185 -0.34 7.77 15.31
C LYS A 185 -1.44 7.15 14.44
N LEU A 186 -2.45 6.58 15.08
CA LEU A 186 -3.63 6.09 14.36
C LEU A 186 -4.51 7.29 14.04
N VAL A 187 -4.67 7.59 12.75
CA VAL A 187 -5.46 8.73 12.28
C VAL A 187 -6.87 8.32 11.86
N ALA A 188 -7.05 7.06 11.46
CA ALA A 188 -8.37 6.51 11.12
C ALA A 188 -8.46 5.03 11.46
N HIS A 189 -9.68 4.57 11.72
CA HIS A 189 -10.00 3.18 12.00
C HIS A 189 -11.36 2.82 11.39
N TRP A 190 -11.36 1.86 10.47
CA TRP A 190 -12.56 1.31 9.86
C TRP A 190 -12.72 -0.15 10.27
N ARG A 191 -13.94 -0.49 10.70
CA ARG A 191 -14.32 -1.88 11.01
C ARG A 191 -15.27 -2.39 9.95
N LEU A 192 -15.04 -3.61 9.50
CA LEU A 192 -15.98 -4.29 8.62
C LEU A 192 -17.27 -4.56 9.40
N GLN A 193 -18.40 -4.18 8.82
CA GLN A 193 -19.73 -4.56 9.30
C GLN A 193 -20.38 -5.48 8.26
N PRO A 194 -21.10 -6.53 8.70
CA PRO A 194 -21.94 -7.31 7.80
C PRO A 194 -22.93 -6.37 7.09
N LEU A 195 -23.09 -6.55 5.78
CA LEU A 195 -24.06 -5.81 4.96
C LEU A 195 -25.47 -6.38 5.12
#